data_AF-A0A2V5UWA5-F1
#
_entry.id   AF-A0A2V5UWA5-F1
#
_cell.length_a   1.000
_cell.length_b   1.000
_cell.length_c   1.000
_cell.angle_alpha   90.00
_cell.angle_beta   90.00
_cell.angle_gamma   90.00
#
_symmetry.space_group_name_H-M   'P 1'
#
loop_
_entity.id
_entity.type
_entity.pdbx_description
1 polymer ?
#
loop_
_entity_poly.entity_id
_entity_poly.type
_entity_poly.pdbx_seq_one_letter_code
_entity_poly.pdbx_strand_id
1 'polypeptide(L)'
;MKWLSAGLVFVNLSTVCGLLLGIAGNGLNERSAIFALVSGAAFAVAAYLGIFDTVVQQENVNSPVVEQKRLKSERQRRESVGHDATSPLARRYRHLWLWLTAAGFALFAVRSFCWLLYIDGEQLKIQSPNNLGDLALHITFIRNFASGVALWPDNPIYVFSKLRYPVGMDLFNALLCLIHVDLIRGLVWTGLLASLATFYAFFRWAGTFGVAGFLFNGGIAGFQFFKTLKFLDYQGDKTIAWKSIALSMFVTQRGLLYAIPAGLLLLWHWREKFFREDVQSRHPGPLPFWVELSLYASMPLFHVHTFLALTIVLIFLFISERPSELKFIVNVVRSGGSTGIGHLISQPAMWPEIFRDAPIRRHAGAVLAAALLPATFFVWLTTDHFHAASMLQWHPGWVQDSEDFAAPFFRIGPVNFSTSSPVFGWALQKTWNGVIAPAFQFWLTNFGVWVPLVLALIGWCCWRAWKAGWRWGNKPPEDIAFLLPAIAIFIFGFLVQTAPWDWDNLKLII
;
A
#
# COMPACT_ATOMS: atom_id res chain seq x y z
N MET A 1 12.49 -8.50 8.51
CA MET A 1 11.82 -8.48 7.20
C MET A 1 11.86 -9.84 6.52
N LYS A 2 12.93 -10.65 6.67
CA LYS A 2 13.01 -12.04 6.15
C LYS A 2 11.74 -12.87 6.26
N TRP A 3 11.23 -13.08 7.48
CA TRP A 3 10.02 -13.89 7.72
C TRP A 3 8.78 -13.32 7.05
N LEU A 4 8.60 -12.00 7.10
CA LEU A 4 7.49 -11.32 6.43
C LEU A 4 7.57 -11.56 4.91
N SER A 5 8.73 -11.32 4.31
CA SER A 5 8.94 -11.52 2.87
C SER A 5 8.74 -12.98 2.47
N ALA A 6 9.26 -13.94 3.24
CA ALA A 6 9.07 -15.36 2.99
C ALA A 6 7.57 -15.74 3.04
N GLY A 7 6.84 -15.27 4.05
CA GLY A 7 5.39 -15.53 4.18
C GLY A 7 4.58 -14.92 3.04
N LEU A 8 4.91 -13.71 2.60
CA LEU A 8 4.24 -13.08 1.45
C LEU A 8 4.60 -13.79 0.14
N VAL A 9 5.86 -14.19 -0.05
CA VAL A 9 6.28 -14.98 -1.22
C VAL A 9 5.59 -16.34 -1.25
N PHE A 10 5.41 -16.98 -0.09
CA PHE A 10 4.66 -18.23 0.03
C PHE A 10 3.23 -18.06 -0.50
N VAL A 11 2.49 -17.07 0.00
CA VAL A 11 1.11 -16.79 -0.45
C VAL A 11 1.09 -16.47 -1.94
N ASN A 12 1.93 -15.52 -2.37
CA ASN A 12 2.02 -15.08 -3.75
C ASN A 12 2.25 -16.24 -4.73
N LEU A 13 3.35 -16.96 -4.56
CA LEU A 13 3.77 -17.96 -5.53
C LEU A 13 2.97 -19.26 -5.42
N SER A 14 2.40 -19.57 -4.26
CA SER A 14 1.38 -20.63 -4.18
C SER A 14 0.17 -20.27 -5.04
N THR A 15 -0.33 -19.04 -4.93
CA THR A 15 -1.48 -18.58 -5.73
C THR A 15 -1.18 -18.55 -7.21
N VAL A 16 -0.02 -18.01 -7.62
CA VAL A 16 0.36 -17.93 -9.03
C VAL A 16 0.60 -19.32 -9.63
N CYS A 17 1.30 -20.21 -8.92
CA CYS A 17 1.47 -21.60 -9.36
C CYS A 17 0.12 -22.32 -9.45
N GLY A 18 -0.75 -22.15 -8.46
CA GLY A 18 -2.10 -22.72 -8.47
C GLY A 18 -2.92 -22.25 -9.65
N LEU A 19 -2.91 -20.94 -9.94
CA LEU A 19 -3.57 -20.37 -11.12
C LEU A 19 -3.08 -21.00 -12.41
N LEU A 20 -1.76 -21.04 -12.64
CA LEU A 20 -1.19 -21.56 -13.87
C LEU A 20 -1.45 -23.06 -14.05
N LEU A 21 -1.33 -23.83 -12.97
CA LEU A 21 -1.65 -25.26 -12.98
C LEU A 21 -3.14 -25.50 -13.23
N GLY A 22 -4.02 -24.70 -12.63
CA GLY A 22 -5.46 -24.81 -12.85
C GLY A 22 -5.86 -24.41 -14.27
N ILE A 23 -5.20 -23.42 -14.89
CA ILE A 23 -5.41 -23.11 -16.32
C ILE A 23 -4.96 -24.29 -17.18
N ALA A 24 -3.75 -24.84 -16.93
CA ALA A 24 -3.23 -25.98 -17.70
C ALA A 24 -4.04 -27.27 -17.49
N GLY A 25 -4.58 -27.47 -16.30
CA GLY A 25 -5.38 -28.64 -15.90
C GLY A 25 -6.89 -28.48 -16.11
N ASN A 26 -7.35 -27.36 -16.68
CA ASN A 26 -8.76 -27.01 -16.84
C ASN A 26 -9.58 -27.08 -15.54
N GLY A 27 -8.97 -26.66 -14.43
CA GLY A 27 -9.53 -26.64 -13.09
C GLY A 27 -8.53 -27.04 -12.03
N LEU A 28 -8.80 -26.65 -10.78
CA LEU A 28 -8.00 -27.06 -9.63
C LEU A 28 -8.42 -28.42 -9.09
N ASN A 29 -7.44 -29.17 -8.62
CA ASN A 29 -7.64 -30.41 -7.88
C ASN A 29 -6.60 -30.52 -6.75
N GLU A 30 -6.75 -31.53 -5.90
CA GLU A 30 -5.86 -31.79 -4.76
C GLU A 30 -4.37 -31.85 -5.17
N ARG A 31 -4.03 -32.53 -6.27
CA ARG A 31 -2.65 -32.66 -6.74
C ARG A 31 -2.06 -31.31 -7.15
N SER A 32 -2.82 -30.52 -7.92
CA SER A 32 -2.40 -29.17 -8.32
C SER A 32 -2.24 -28.25 -7.11
N ALA A 33 -3.09 -28.39 -6.10
CA ALA A 33 -3.01 -27.61 -4.86
C ALA A 33 -1.76 -27.96 -4.05
N ILE A 34 -1.48 -29.26 -3.87
CA ILE A 34 -0.25 -29.72 -3.18
C ILE A 34 0.98 -29.19 -3.91
N PHE A 35 1.05 -29.34 -5.24
CA PHE A 35 2.20 -28.88 -6.00
C PHE A 35 2.38 -27.36 -5.91
N ALA A 36 1.30 -26.59 -5.98
CA ALA A 36 1.33 -25.14 -5.85
C ALA A 36 1.85 -24.70 -4.48
N LEU A 37 1.34 -25.29 -3.38
CA LEU A 37 1.76 -24.97 -2.01
C LEU A 37 3.21 -25.38 -1.74
N VAL A 38 3.65 -26.55 -2.22
CA VAL A 38 5.05 -26.99 -2.10
C VAL A 38 5.98 -26.08 -2.88
N SER A 39 5.60 -25.67 -4.10
CA SER A 39 6.36 -24.72 -4.91
C SER A 39 6.48 -23.36 -4.20
N GLY A 40 5.36 -22.83 -3.69
CA GLY A 40 5.35 -21.60 -2.91
C GLY A 40 6.25 -21.69 -1.67
N ALA A 41 6.26 -22.83 -0.97
CA ALA A 41 7.12 -23.04 0.19
C ALA A 41 8.61 -23.06 -0.19
N ALA A 42 8.97 -23.71 -1.30
CA ALA A 42 10.34 -23.71 -1.81
C ALA A 42 10.83 -22.29 -2.16
N PHE A 43 9.99 -21.49 -2.83
CA PHE A 43 10.32 -20.09 -3.10
C PHE A 43 10.37 -19.23 -1.83
N ALA A 44 9.52 -19.50 -0.84
CA ALA A 44 9.58 -18.79 0.44
C ALA A 44 10.90 -19.04 1.17
N VAL A 45 11.41 -20.27 1.15
CA VAL A 45 12.74 -20.62 1.65
C VAL A 45 13.82 -19.90 0.85
N ALA A 46 13.74 -19.90 -0.50
CA ALA A 46 14.68 -19.17 -1.34
C ALA A 46 14.68 -17.66 -1.06
N ALA A 47 13.50 -17.05 -0.85
CA ALA A 47 13.38 -15.65 -0.47
C ALA A 47 13.99 -15.39 0.91
N TYR A 48 13.72 -16.26 1.90
CA TYR A 48 14.29 -16.15 3.23
C TYR A 48 15.83 -16.15 3.21
N LEU A 49 16.41 -17.07 2.43
CA LEU A 49 17.86 -17.22 2.29
C LEU A 49 18.49 -16.10 1.45
N GLY A 50 17.77 -15.59 0.45
CA GLY A 50 18.27 -14.53 -0.44
C GLY A 50 18.20 -13.11 0.13
N ILE A 51 17.47 -12.90 1.22
CA ILE A 51 17.36 -11.58 1.86
C ILE A 51 18.59 -11.31 2.73
N PHE A 52 19.21 -10.15 2.51
CA PHE A 52 20.39 -9.72 3.26
C PHE A 52 19.97 -9.09 4.60
N ASP A 53 20.48 -9.60 5.72
CA ASP A 53 20.35 -8.94 7.03
C ASP A 53 21.57 -8.06 7.27
N THR A 54 21.35 -6.74 7.34
CA THR A 54 22.39 -5.75 7.64
C THR A 54 23.01 -5.91 9.05
N VAL A 55 22.33 -6.59 9.97
CA VAL A 55 22.75 -6.75 11.38
C VAL A 55 23.88 -7.77 11.54
N VAL A 56 23.97 -8.79 10.69
CA VAL A 56 24.89 -9.93 10.89
C VAL A 56 26.33 -9.62 10.44
N GLN A 57 26.53 -8.59 9.61
CA GLN A 57 27.87 -8.26 9.11
C GLN A 57 28.55 -7.08 9.84
N GLN A 58 27.84 -6.41 10.75
CA GLN A 58 28.43 -5.36 11.60
C GLN A 58 29.51 -5.92 12.55
N GLU A 59 29.51 -7.23 12.81
CA GLU A 59 30.57 -7.93 13.57
C GLU A 59 31.75 -8.42 12.71
N ASN A 60 31.59 -8.59 11.39
CA ASN A 60 32.57 -9.30 10.56
C ASN A 60 33.45 -8.40 9.67
N VAL A 61 33.31 -7.08 9.71
CA VAL A 61 34.14 -6.13 8.93
C VAL A 61 34.89 -5.17 9.84
N ASN A 62 35.66 -5.72 10.79
CA ASN A 62 36.66 -4.94 11.54
C ASN A 62 37.95 -4.84 10.70
N SER A 63 38.01 -3.85 9.82
CA SER A 63 39.27 -3.42 9.19
C SER A 63 39.66 -2.05 9.74
N PRO A 64 40.91 -1.85 10.20
CA PRO A 64 41.33 -0.65 10.94
C PRO A 64 41.18 0.65 10.12
N VAL A 65 41.21 0.54 8.78
CA VAL A 65 41.03 1.69 7.87
C VAL A 65 39.57 2.15 7.79
N VAL A 66 38.62 1.22 7.90
CA VAL A 66 37.18 1.53 7.94
C VAL A 66 36.80 2.11 9.30
N GLU A 67 37.42 1.62 10.38
CA GLU A 67 37.23 2.11 11.75
C GLU A 67 37.66 3.57 11.91
N GLN A 68 38.77 3.98 11.30
CA GLN A 68 39.26 5.36 11.38
C GLN A 68 38.40 6.36 10.59
N LYS A 69 37.87 5.93 9.43
CA LYS A 69 36.89 6.71 8.65
C LYS A 69 35.54 6.79 9.37
N ARG A 70 35.13 5.70 10.01
CA ARG A 70 33.94 5.61 10.86
C ARG A 70 34.04 6.48 12.10
N LEU A 71 35.20 6.56 12.75
CA LEU A 71 35.39 7.47 13.89
C LEU A 71 35.27 8.94 13.47
N LYS A 72 35.72 9.31 12.27
CA LYS A 72 35.51 10.66 11.73
C LYS A 72 34.04 10.93 11.36
N SER A 73 33.35 9.98 10.72
CA SER A 73 31.93 10.14 10.36
C SER A 73 31.01 10.05 11.58
N GLU A 74 31.30 9.19 12.56
CA GLU A 74 30.60 9.11 13.84
C GLU A 74 30.87 10.34 14.71
N ARG A 75 32.06 10.95 14.65
CA ARG A 75 32.32 12.22 15.36
C ARG A 75 31.56 13.38 14.71
N GLN A 76 31.52 13.46 13.38
CA GLN A 76 30.67 14.43 12.67
C GLN A 76 29.16 14.16 12.88
N ARG A 77 28.75 12.90 12.95
CA ARG A 77 27.35 12.50 13.23
C ARG A 77 27.01 12.71 14.70
N ARG A 78 27.93 12.54 15.65
CA ARG A 78 27.74 12.88 17.07
C ARG A 78 27.69 14.38 17.30
N GLU A 79 28.42 15.17 16.51
CA GLU A 79 28.32 16.63 16.52
C GLU A 79 27.01 17.13 15.89
N SER A 80 26.45 16.43 14.89
CA SER A 80 25.13 16.76 14.32
C SER A 80 23.93 16.16 15.07
N VAL A 81 24.12 15.05 15.80
CA VAL A 81 23.10 14.32 16.61
C VAL A 81 23.23 14.67 18.10
N GLY A 82 24.20 15.50 18.49
CA GLY A 82 24.41 15.98 19.86
C GLY A 82 23.22 16.76 20.46
N HIS A 83 22.18 17.04 19.67
CA HIS A 83 20.91 17.59 20.13
C HIS A 83 19.78 16.57 20.36
N ASP A 84 19.96 15.28 20.07
CA ASP A 84 18.93 14.23 20.23
C ASP A 84 19.41 13.07 21.13
N ALA A 85 20.05 13.38 22.25
CA ALA A 85 20.21 12.41 23.34
C ALA A 85 18.86 12.19 24.03
N THR A 86 18.00 11.34 23.45
CA THR A 86 16.71 10.98 24.08
C THR A 86 16.94 10.37 25.45
N SER A 87 16.37 10.96 26.49
CA SER A 87 16.51 10.53 27.88
C SER A 87 16.01 9.09 28.11
N PRO A 88 16.50 8.39 29.14
CA PRO A 88 16.04 7.04 29.50
C PRO A 88 14.51 6.94 29.68
N LEU A 89 13.89 8.04 30.14
CA LEU A 89 12.44 8.18 30.26
C LEU A 89 11.74 8.13 28.88
N ALA A 90 12.22 8.89 27.89
CA ALA A 90 11.64 8.89 26.55
C ALA A 90 11.68 7.49 25.90
N ARG A 91 12.73 6.71 26.16
CA ARG A 91 12.83 5.31 25.72
C ARG A 91 11.77 4.41 26.36
N ARG A 92 11.55 4.57 27.67
CA ARG A 92 10.53 3.81 28.43
C ARG A 92 9.11 4.12 27.94
N TYR A 93 8.78 5.40 27.73
CA TYR A 93 7.47 5.80 27.19
C TYR A 93 7.23 5.26 25.78
N ARG A 94 8.24 5.28 24.90
CA ARG A 94 8.13 4.71 23.56
C ARG A 94 7.82 3.21 23.56
N HIS A 95 8.42 2.46 24.48
CA HIS A 95 8.11 1.03 24.64
C HIS A 95 6.71 0.80 25.21
N LEU A 96 6.27 1.61 26.17
CA LEU A 96 4.92 1.52 26.71
C LEU A 96 3.86 1.69 25.60
N TRP A 97 3.98 2.75 24.79
CA TRP A 97 3.06 3.01 23.69
C TRP A 97 3.09 1.91 22.64
N LEU A 98 4.27 1.37 22.31
CA LEU A 98 4.38 0.22 21.41
C LEU A 98 3.56 -0.96 21.92
N TRP A 99 3.71 -1.32 23.20
CA TRP A 99 2.99 -2.46 23.78
C TRP A 99 1.48 -2.21 23.88
N LEU A 100 1.06 -0.99 24.23
CA LEU A 100 -0.37 -0.63 24.23
C LEU A 100 -0.98 -0.73 22.84
N THR A 101 -0.32 -0.19 21.81
CA THR A 101 -0.77 -0.30 20.43
C THR A 101 -0.75 -1.75 19.95
N ALA A 102 0.27 -2.53 20.30
CA ALA A 102 0.34 -3.95 19.96
C ALA A 102 -0.79 -4.75 20.62
N ALA A 103 -1.09 -4.50 21.89
CA ALA A 103 -2.21 -5.11 22.60
C ALA A 103 -3.55 -4.74 21.94
N GLY A 104 -3.76 -3.46 21.62
CA GLY A 104 -4.95 -3.00 20.91
C GLY A 104 -5.12 -3.67 19.53
N PHE A 105 -4.03 -3.78 18.77
CA PHE A 105 -4.05 -4.43 17.46
C PHE A 105 -4.31 -5.94 17.59
N ALA A 106 -3.71 -6.61 18.58
CA ALA A 106 -3.93 -8.02 18.83
C ALA A 106 -5.39 -8.30 19.24
N LEU A 107 -5.95 -7.48 20.14
CA LEU A 107 -7.36 -7.57 20.51
C LEU A 107 -8.27 -7.38 19.31
N PHE A 108 -8.00 -6.37 18.47
CA PHE A 108 -8.70 -6.17 17.20
C PHE A 108 -8.62 -7.42 16.31
N ALA A 109 -7.42 -7.92 16.03
CA ALA A 109 -7.21 -9.05 15.12
C ALA A 109 -7.92 -10.32 15.62
N VAL A 110 -7.75 -10.67 16.89
CA VAL A 110 -8.40 -11.84 17.49
C VAL A 110 -9.92 -11.67 17.46
N ARG A 111 -10.43 -10.50 17.87
CA ARG A 111 -11.87 -10.24 17.91
C ARG A 111 -12.50 -10.33 16.52
N SER A 112 -11.87 -9.75 15.52
CA SER A 112 -12.39 -9.67 14.15
C SER A 112 -12.29 -10.98 13.39
N PHE A 113 -11.17 -11.70 13.52
CA PHE A 113 -10.95 -12.91 12.70
C PHE A 113 -11.42 -14.20 13.37
N CYS A 114 -11.32 -14.35 14.69
CA CYS A 114 -11.85 -15.55 15.36
C CYS A 114 -13.39 -15.62 15.36
N TRP A 115 -14.07 -14.47 15.20
CA TRP A 115 -15.52 -14.38 15.01
C TRP A 115 -15.90 -13.88 13.61
N LEU A 116 -15.02 -14.11 12.62
CA LEU A 116 -15.28 -13.72 11.23
C LEU A 116 -16.50 -14.47 10.67
N LEU A 117 -16.53 -15.79 10.89
CA LEU A 117 -17.62 -16.70 10.58
C LEU A 117 -17.62 -17.79 11.65
N TYR A 118 -18.71 -17.94 12.38
CA TYR A 118 -18.81 -18.93 13.45
C TYR A 118 -20.18 -19.61 13.45
N ILE A 119 -20.22 -20.81 14.01
CA ILE A 119 -21.44 -21.61 14.15
C ILE A 119 -22.02 -21.33 15.53
N ASP A 120 -23.31 -20.96 15.57
CA ASP A 120 -24.08 -20.75 16.79
C ASP A 120 -25.39 -21.55 16.69
N GLY A 121 -25.42 -22.72 17.33
CA GLY A 121 -26.46 -23.72 17.14
C GLY A 121 -26.47 -24.22 15.69
N GLU A 122 -27.60 -24.03 15.00
CA GLU A 122 -27.77 -24.40 13.59
C GLU A 122 -27.50 -23.23 12.62
N GLN A 123 -27.11 -22.06 13.14
CA GLN A 123 -26.92 -20.86 12.34
C GLN A 123 -25.43 -20.56 12.12
N LEU A 124 -25.10 -20.17 10.88
CA LEU A 124 -23.85 -19.48 10.58
C LEU A 124 -24.02 -18.00 10.87
N LYS A 125 -23.18 -17.46 11.76
CA LYS A 125 -23.20 -16.07 12.18
C LYS A 125 -21.91 -15.35 11.82
N ILE A 126 -22.05 -14.06 11.56
CA ILE A 126 -20.97 -13.12 11.28
C ILE A 126 -21.10 -11.98 12.27
N GLN A 127 -19.98 -11.60 12.89
CA GLN A 127 -19.99 -10.56 13.91
C GLN A 127 -20.16 -9.14 13.32
N SER A 128 -19.43 -8.84 12.25
CA SER A 128 -19.38 -7.48 11.68
C SER A 128 -20.43 -7.32 10.59
N PRO A 129 -21.36 -6.35 10.70
CA PRO A 129 -22.35 -6.10 9.64
C PRO A 129 -21.68 -5.66 8.34
N ASN A 130 -20.54 -4.95 8.40
CA ASN A 130 -19.77 -4.54 7.23
C ASN A 130 -19.22 -5.75 6.44
N ASN A 131 -19.06 -6.90 7.10
CA ASN A 131 -18.51 -8.11 6.50
C ASN A 131 -19.60 -9.04 5.94
N LEU A 132 -20.88 -8.78 6.20
CA LEU A 132 -21.96 -9.71 5.84
C LEU A 132 -22.04 -9.93 4.33
N GLY A 133 -21.99 -8.85 3.53
CA GLY A 133 -22.03 -8.93 2.07
C GLY A 133 -20.72 -9.44 1.46
N ASP A 134 -19.59 -8.84 1.86
CA ASP A 134 -18.27 -9.16 1.32
C ASP A 134 -17.86 -10.62 1.63
N LEU A 135 -18.16 -11.12 2.83
CA LEU A 135 -17.75 -12.47 3.22
C LEU A 135 -18.48 -13.55 2.41
N ALA A 136 -19.77 -13.37 2.15
CA ALA A 136 -20.56 -14.30 1.34
C ALA A 136 -20.03 -14.38 -0.10
N LEU A 137 -19.67 -13.23 -0.67
CA LEU A 137 -19.02 -13.14 -1.98
C LEU A 137 -17.72 -13.96 -2.01
N HIS A 138 -16.84 -13.75 -1.04
CA HIS A 138 -15.56 -14.44 -0.98
C HIS A 138 -15.67 -15.95 -0.71
N ILE A 139 -16.62 -16.38 0.14
CA ILE A 139 -16.90 -17.81 0.35
C ILE A 139 -17.34 -18.47 -0.96
N THR A 140 -18.19 -17.78 -1.73
CA THR A 140 -18.64 -18.24 -3.04
C THR A 140 -17.46 -18.44 -3.99
N PHE A 141 -16.53 -17.47 -4.07
CA PHE A 141 -15.33 -17.59 -4.90
C PHE A 141 -14.43 -18.75 -4.47
N ILE A 142 -14.14 -18.89 -3.17
CA ILE A 142 -13.32 -19.98 -2.65
C ILE A 142 -13.92 -21.34 -3.01
N ARG A 143 -15.21 -21.51 -2.76
CA ARG A 143 -15.91 -22.77 -3.04
C ARG A 143 -16.00 -23.04 -4.53
N ASN A 144 -16.19 -22.01 -5.35
CA ASN A 144 -16.21 -22.15 -6.81
C ASN A 144 -14.86 -22.66 -7.33
N PHE A 145 -13.74 -22.05 -6.90
CA PHE A 145 -12.39 -22.51 -7.25
C PHE A 145 -12.10 -23.93 -6.75
N ALA A 146 -12.47 -24.24 -5.51
CA ALA A 146 -12.27 -25.55 -4.92
C ALA A 146 -13.16 -26.64 -5.53
N SER A 147 -14.21 -26.28 -6.30
CA SER A 147 -15.07 -27.24 -7.01
C SER A 147 -14.39 -27.87 -8.24
N GLY A 148 -13.25 -27.32 -8.67
CA GLY A 148 -12.57 -27.74 -9.89
C GLY A 148 -13.12 -27.08 -11.16
N VAL A 149 -13.81 -25.94 -11.01
CA VAL A 149 -14.24 -25.12 -12.16
C VAL A 149 -13.07 -24.78 -13.07
N ALA A 150 -13.31 -24.76 -14.38
CA ALA A 150 -12.32 -24.35 -15.38
C ALA A 150 -11.80 -22.93 -15.10
N LEU A 151 -10.47 -22.74 -15.17
CA LEU A 151 -9.84 -21.44 -14.99
C LEU A 151 -9.53 -20.79 -16.36
N TRP A 152 -9.87 -19.53 -16.61
CA TRP A 152 -10.54 -18.57 -15.73
C TRP A 152 -12.08 -18.74 -15.75
N PRO A 153 -12.74 -18.80 -14.57
CA PRO A 153 -14.14 -19.19 -14.49
C PRO A 153 -15.09 -18.09 -14.96
N ASP A 154 -16.29 -18.52 -15.35
CA ASP A 154 -17.44 -17.63 -15.42
C ASP A 154 -17.79 -17.07 -14.05
N ASN A 155 -18.42 -15.91 -14.03
CA ASN A 155 -18.83 -15.27 -12.80
C ASN A 155 -19.93 -16.11 -12.12
N PRO A 156 -19.75 -16.55 -10.88
CA PRO A 156 -20.73 -17.41 -10.20
C PRO A 156 -22.01 -16.66 -9.79
N ILE A 157 -22.04 -15.33 -9.93
CA ILE A 157 -23.16 -14.46 -9.54
C ILE A 157 -23.84 -13.85 -10.77
N TYR A 158 -23.06 -13.46 -11.79
CA TYR A 158 -23.58 -12.81 -13.00
C TYR A 158 -23.48 -13.72 -14.22
N VAL A 159 -24.62 -13.98 -14.87
CA VAL A 159 -24.69 -14.78 -16.10
C VAL A 159 -23.98 -14.05 -17.25
N PHE A 160 -23.34 -14.81 -18.16
CA PHE A 160 -22.70 -14.30 -19.38
C PHE A 160 -21.52 -13.33 -19.16
N SER A 161 -20.81 -13.44 -18.03
CA SER A 161 -19.59 -12.68 -17.78
C SER A 161 -18.51 -13.55 -17.15
N LYS A 162 -17.23 -13.22 -17.37
CA LYS A 162 -16.16 -13.83 -16.57
C LYS A 162 -16.08 -13.19 -15.20
N LEU A 163 -15.41 -13.87 -14.28
CA LEU A 163 -15.13 -13.35 -12.96
C LEU A 163 -14.29 -12.06 -13.03
N ARG A 164 -14.84 -10.93 -12.55
CA ARG A 164 -14.23 -9.59 -12.55
C ARG A 164 -13.90 -9.14 -11.13
N TYR A 165 -12.91 -9.79 -10.51
CA TYR A 165 -12.51 -9.46 -9.15
C TYR A 165 -11.07 -9.91 -8.86
N PRO A 166 -10.25 -9.14 -8.11
CA PRO A 166 -8.95 -9.58 -7.60
C PRO A 166 -9.09 -10.69 -6.54
N VAL A 167 -9.12 -11.95 -7.01
CA VAL A 167 -9.40 -13.14 -6.18
C VAL A 167 -8.15 -13.84 -5.64
N GLY A 168 -6.98 -13.19 -5.62
CA GLY A 168 -5.72 -13.85 -5.25
C GLY A 168 -5.75 -14.51 -3.86
N MET A 169 -6.36 -13.87 -2.87
CA MET A 169 -6.54 -14.47 -1.54
C MET A 169 -7.64 -15.53 -1.47
N ASP A 170 -8.66 -15.44 -2.32
CA ASP A 170 -9.71 -16.45 -2.42
C ASP A 170 -9.17 -17.72 -3.09
N LEU A 171 -8.39 -17.57 -4.16
CA LEU A 171 -7.68 -18.65 -4.81
C LEU A 171 -6.69 -19.32 -3.85
N PHE A 172 -5.93 -18.55 -3.06
CA PHE A 172 -5.05 -19.09 -2.02
C PHE A 172 -5.82 -19.96 -1.00
N ASN A 173 -6.95 -19.45 -0.49
CA ASN A 173 -7.78 -20.21 0.44
C ASN A 173 -8.42 -21.44 -0.23
N ALA A 174 -8.73 -21.40 -1.52
CA ALA A 174 -9.20 -22.56 -2.26
C ALA A 174 -8.14 -23.66 -2.34
N LEU A 175 -6.86 -23.32 -2.52
CA LEU A 175 -5.75 -24.29 -2.44
C LEU A 175 -5.71 -24.97 -1.07
N LEU A 176 -5.91 -24.21 0.01
CA LEU A 176 -5.98 -24.75 1.37
C LEU A 176 -7.19 -25.69 1.54
N CYS A 177 -8.36 -25.33 1.03
CA CYS A 177 -9.54 -26.19 1.08
C CYS A 177 -9.34 -27.50 0.32
N LEU A 178 -8.63 -27.48 -0.82
CA LEU A 178 -8.34 -28.67 -1.62
C LEU A 178 -7.41 -29.66 -0.91
N ILE A 179 -6.58 -29.20 0.04
CA ILE A 179 -5.77 -30.06 0.91
C ILE A 179 -6.43 -30.31 2.28
N HIS A 180 -7.76 -30.20 2.33
CA HIS A 180 -8.60 -30.50 3.50
C HIS A 180 -8.42 -29.57 4.71
N VAL A 181 -7.92 -28.34 4.51
CA VAL A 181 -8.04 -27.30 5.54
C VAL A 181 -9.49 -26.81 5.56
N ASP A 182 -10.14 -26.95 6.72
CA ASP A 182 -11.49 -26.43 6.93
C ASP A 182 -11.58 -24.94 6.56
N LEU A 183 -12.67 -24.56 5.88
CA LEU A 183 -12.85 -23.20 5.38
C LEU A 183 -12.76 -22.18 6.52
N ILE A 184 -13.55 -22.35 7.58
CA ILE A 184 -13.60 -21.38 8.70
C ILE A 184 -12.20 -21.24 9.31
N ARG A 185 -11.53 -22.35 9.60
CA ARG A 185 -10.16 -22.34 10.13
C ARG A 185 -9.17 -21.65 9.19
N GLY A 186 -9.27 -21.91 7.88
CA GLY A 186 -8.46 -21.25 6.85
C GLY A 186 -8.63 -19.73 6.88
N LEU A 187 -9.89 -19.26 6.95
CA LEU A 187 -10.20 -17.83 7.05
C LEU A 187 -9.64 -17.18 8.32
N VAL A 188 -9.79 -17.86 9.47
CA VAL A 188 -9.28 -17.37 10.75
C VAL A 188 -7.76 -17.22 10.70
N TRP A 189 -7.04 -18.27 10.30
CA TRP A 189 -5.57 -18.25 10.29
C TRP A 189 -5.00 -17.29 9.26
N THR A 190 -5.58 -17.23 8.06
CA THR A 190 -5.14 -16.25 7.03
C THR A 190 -5.33 -14.82 7.52
N GLY A 191 -6.46 -14.50 8.17
CA GLY A 191 -6.70 -13.19 8.75
C GLY A 191 -5.76 -12.83 9.91
N LEU A 192 -5.50 -13.77 10.83
CA LEU A 192 -4.59 -13.55 11.97
C LEU A 192 -3.13 -13.37 11.52
N LEU A 193 -2.65 -14.19 10.57
CA LEU A 193 -1.31 -14.08 10.03
C LEU A 193 -1.14 -12.80 9.20
N ALA A 194 -2.14 -12.43 8.40
CA ALA A 194 -2.19 -11.14 7.70
C ALA A 194 -2.16 -9.97 8.69
N SER A 195 -2.89 -10.05 9.80
CA SER A 195 -2.88 -9.03 10.86
C SER A 195 -1.50 -8.85 11.46
N LEU A 196 -0.81 -9.95 11.78
CA LEU A 196 0.57 -9.91 12.27
C LEU A 196 1.53 -9.32 11.22
N ALA A 197 1.38 -9.70 9.96
CA ALA A 197 2.16 -9.19 8.84
C ALA A 197 1.95 -7.67 8.66
N THR A 198 0.70 -7.20 8.67
CA THR A 198 0.32 -5.79 8.58
C THR A 198 0.88 -4.98 9.74
N PHE A 199 0.70 -5.46 10.98
CA PHE A 199 1.27 -4.81 12.17
C PHE A 199 2.79 -4.64 12.02
N TYR A 200 3.49 -5.72 11.66
CA TYR A 200 4.93 -5.70 11.53
C TYR A 200 5.39 -4.80 10.37
N ALA A 201 4.70 -4.84 9.23
CA ALA A 201 5.02 -4.01 8.08
C ALA A 201 4.85 -2.51 8.38
N PHE A 202 3.74 -2.11 8.99
CA PHE A 202 3.52 -0.72 9.43
C PHE A 202 4.55 -0.29 10.48
N PHE A 203 4.85 -1.15 11.46
CA PHE A 203 5.85 -0.86 12.46
C PHE A 203 7.24 -0.63 11.83
N ARG A 204 7.62 -1.43 10.83
CA ARG A 204 8.89 -1.27 10.11
C ARG A 204 8.89 -0.07 9.17
N TRP A 205 7.74 0.30 8.62
CA TRP A 205 7.59 1.48 7.77
C TRP A 205 7.58 2.77 8.59
N ALA A 206 6.63 2.95 9.49
CA ALA A 206 6.35 4.22 10.17
C ALA A 206 6.32 4.11 11.71
N GLY A 207 6.85 3.02 12.28
CA GLY A 207 6.91 2.81 13.72
C GLY A 207 5.54 2.63 14.38
N THR A 208 5.48 2.82 15.69
CA THR A 208 4.22 2.75 16.46
C THR A 208 3.17 3.73 15.93
N PHE A 209 3.60 4.88 15.43
CA PHE A 209 2.70 5.89 14.86
C PHE A 209 1.97 5.37 13.61
N GLY A 210 2.67 4.67 12.72
CA GLY A 210 2.04 4.04 11.55
C GLY A 210 0.99 3.00 11.92
N VAL A 211 1.29 2.16 12.92
CA VAL A 211 0.35 1.15 13.42
C VAL A 211 -0.88 1.82 14.05
N ALA A 212 -0.66 2.84 14.88
CA ALA A 212 -1.74 3.59 15.52
C ALA A 212 -2.58 4.35 14.49
N GLY A 213 -1.96 4.95 13.47
CA GLY A 213 -2.63 5.62 12.37
C GLY A 213 -3.53 4.65 11.59
N PHE A 214 -3.08 3.43 11.35
CA PHE A 214 -3.93 2.40 10.73
C PHE A 214 -5.09 1.96 11.63
N LEU A 215 -4.83 1.67 12.92
CA LEU A 215 -5.84 1.11 13.82
C LEU A 215 -6.89 2.14 14.28
N PHE A 216 -6.46 3.38 14.53
CA PHE A 216 -7.27 4.45 15.10
C PHE A 216 -7.54 5.58 14.09
N ASN A 217 -7.58 5.25 12.80
CA ASN A 217 -8.03 6.18 11.77
C ASN A 217 -9.53 6.51 11.94
N GLY A 218 -9.91 7.72 11.54
CA GLY A 218 -11.27 8.22 11.62
C GLY A 218 -11.31 9.73 11.82
N GLY A 219 -12.50 10.31 11.67
CA GLY A 219 -12.72 11.73 11.90
C GLY A 219 -13.35 12.03 13.26
N ILE A 220 -13.96 13.21 13.39
CA ILE A 220 -14.39 13.71 14.71
C ILE A 220 -15.73 13.15 15.21
N ALA A 221 -16.42 12.30 14.45
CA ALA A 221 -17.73 11.78 14.84
C ALA A 221 -17.71 11.10 16.23
N GLY A 222 -16.62 10.37 16.53
CA GLY A 222 -16.43 9.71 17.83
C GLY A 222 -16.36 10.67 19.03
N PHE A 223 -16.07 11.95 18.84
CA PHE A 223 -16.03 12.95 19.92
C PHE A 223 -17.41 13.29 20.49
N GLN A 224 -18.50 12.88 19.81
CA GLN A 224 -19.85 12.92 20.40
C GLN A 224 -19.96 12.13 21.69
N PHE A 225 -19.04 11.18 21.94
CA PHE A 225 -18.91 10.52 23.24
C PHE A 225 -18.81 11.52 24.39
N PHE A 226 -18.08 12.63 24.25
CA PHE A 226 -17.93 13.62 25.32
C PHE A 226 -19.22 14.38 25.64
N LYS A 227 -20.22 14.32 24.76
CA LYS A 227 -21.55 14.91 24.99
C LYS A 227 -22.56 13.88 25.48
N THR A 228 -22.54 12.69 24.88
CA THR A 228 -23.57 11.66 25.08
C THR A 228 -23.20 10.65 26.17
N LEU A 229 -21.90 10.50 26.46
CA LEU A 229 -21.31 9.44 27.27
C LEU A 229 -21.68 8.03 26.80
N LYS A 230 -22.03 7.88 25.52
CA LYS A 230 -22.42 6.62 24.89
C LYS A 230 -21.41 6.24 23.81
N PHE A 231 -21.00 4.98 23.81
CA PHE A 231 -20.27 4.39 22.69
C PHE A 231 -21.27 4.03 21.59
N LEU A 232 -21.33 4.88 20.56
CA LEU A 232 -22.20 4.69 19.41
C LEU A 232 -21.36 4.25 18.20
N ASP A 233 -21.89 3.31 17.42
CA ASP A 233 -21.29 2.93 16.15
C ASP A 233 -21.78 3.88 15.05
N TYR A 234 -20.84 4.64 14.52
CA TYR A 234 -21.07 5.61 13.45
C TYR A 234 -20.72 5.06 12.06
N GLN A 235 -20.23 3.82 11.94
CA GLN A 235 -19.83 3.26 10.64
C GLN A 235 -21.01 2.93 9.72
N GLY A 236 -22.20 2.76 10.29
CA GLY A 236 -23.45 2.58 9.54
C GLY A 236 -24.15 3.88 9.17
N ASP A 237 -23.65 5.03 9.65
CA ASP A 237 -24.26 6.34 9.37
C ASP A 237 -23.97 6.75 7.93
N LYS A 238 -25.03 7.08 7.18
CA LYS A 238 -24.93 7.52 5.79
C LYS A 238 -24.13 8.81 5.65
N THR A 239 -24.16 9.68 6.66
CA THR A 239 -23.48 10.98 6.63
C THR A 239 -21.96 10.91 6.87
N ILE A 240 -21.41 9.71 7.12
CA ILE A 240 -19.99 9.48 7.37
C ILE A 240 -19.40 8.61 6.26
N ALA A 241 -18.63 9.25 5.39
CA ALA A 241 -17.97 8.60 4.26
C ALA A 241 -16.72 7.82 4.68
N TRP A 242 -15.90 8.38 5.57
CA TRP A 242 -14.64 7.79 6.00
C TRP A 242 -14.86 6.88 7.20
N LYS A 243 -14.94 5.59 6.90
CA LYS A 243 -15.08 4.52 7.89
C LYS A 243 -13.71 4.06 8.38
N SER A 244 -13.68 3.40 9.53
CA SER A 244 -12.44 2.82 10.06
C SER A 244 -11.85 1.84 9.05
N ILE A 245 -10.66 2.13 8.52
CA ILE A 245 -9.95 1.26 7.56
C ILE A 245 -9.85 -0.17 8.08
N ALA A 246 -9.44 -0.34 9.34
CA ALA A 246 -9.27 -1.65 9.96
C ALA A 246 -10.55 -2.49 9.92
N LEU A 247 -11.71 -1.89 10.23
CA LEU A 247 -12.98 -2.62 10.34
C LEU A 247 -13.80 -2.70 9.04
N SER A 248 -13.73 -1.67 8.21
CA SER A 248 -14.57 -1.55 7.00
C SER A 248 -13.87 -1.98 5.71
N MET A 249 -12.54 -2.11 5.74
CA MET A 249 -11.73 -2.46 4.57
C MET A 249 -10.84 -3.66 4.85
N PHE A 250 -9.98 -3.61 5.88
CA PHE A 250 -9.01 -4.67 6.13
C PHE A 250 -9.66 -6.01 6.54
N VAL A 251 -10.69 -5.97 7.37
CA VAL A 251 -11.42 -7.19 7.79
C VAL A 251 -12.30 -7.75 6.69
N THR A 252 -12.85 -6.89 5.83
CA THR A 252 -13.87 -7.24 4.84
C THR A 252 -13.25 -7.64 3.51
N GLN A 253 -12.31 -6.83 3.01
CA GLN A 253 -11.68 -7.01 1.71
C GLN A 253 -10.45 -7.87 1.82
N ARG A 254 -10.58 -9.10 1.37
CA ARG A 254 -9.51 -10.09 1.52
C ARG A 254 -8.25 -9.74 0.75
N GLY A 255 -8.36 -9.04 -0.37
CA GLY A 255 -7.20 -8.54 -1.11
C GLY A 255 -6.25 -7.72 -0.23
N LEU A 256 -6.77 -6.92 0.71
CA LEU A 256 -5.97 -6.07 1.60
C LEU A 256 -5.20 -6.86 2.67
N LEU A 257 -5.62 -8.08 3.00
CA LEU A 257 -4.89 -8.97 3.91
C LEU A 257 -3.48 -9.28 3.40
N TYR A 258 -3.31 -9.30 2.07
CA TYR A 258 -2.02 -9.48 1.42
C TYR A 258 -1.44 -8.15 0.92
N ALA A 259 -2.27 -7.30 0.30
CA ALA A 259 -1.79 -6.13 -0.41
C ALA A 259 -1.17 -5.07 0.52
N ILE A 260 -1.71 -4.85 1.73
CA ILE A 260 -1.12 -3.91 2.69
C ILE A 260 0.28 -4.35 3.12
N PRO A 261 0.50 -5.56 3.67
CA PRO A 261 1.84 -5.96 4.10
C PRO A 261 2.82 -6.08 2.92
N ALA A 262 2.37 -6.52 1.73
CA ALA A 262 3.22 -6.58 0.54
C ALA A 262 3.58 -5.19 -0.01
N GLY A 263 2.63 -4.26 -0.09
CA GLY A 263 2.87 -2.89 -0.51
C GLY A 263 3.83 -2.15 0.43
N LEU A 264 3.62 -2.27 1.75
CA LEU A 264 4.52 -1.69 2.74
C LEU A 264 5.92 -2.33 2.72
N LEU A 265 6.03 -3.63 2.43
CA LEU A 265 7.31 -4.29 2.22
C LEU A 265 8.05 -3.72 1.01
N LEU A 266 7.37 -3.48 -0.11
CA LEU A 266 7.95 -2.88 -1.31
C LEU A 266 8.38 -1.43 -1.07
N LEU A 267 7.53 -0.62 -0.42
CA LEU A 267 7.88 0.74 -0.02
C LEU A 267 9.10 0.75 0.91
N TRP A 268 9.12 -0.14 1.91
CA TRP A 268 10.26 -0.32 2.80
C TRP A 268 11.53 -0.69 2.03
N HIS A 269 11.44 -1.65 1.11
CA HIS A 269 12.57 -2.07 0.28
C HIS A 269 13.14 -0.92 -0.54
N TRP A 270 12.30 -0.17 -1.26
CA TRP A 270 12.74 1.01 -2.01
C TRP A 270 13.37 2.06 -1.12
N ARG A 271 12.81 2.30 0.06
CA ARG A 271 13.36 3.25 1.02
C ARG A 271 14.75 2.85 1.51
N GLU A 272 14.91 1.60 1.93
CA GLU A 272 16.20 1.10 2.40
C GLU A 272 17.24 1.13 1.28
N LYS A 273 16.88 0.59 0.11
CA LYS A 273 17.76 0.48 -1.06
C LYS A 273 18.25 1.84 -1.56
N PHE A 274 17.36 2.83 -1.63
CA PHE A 274 17.70 4.11 -2.25
C PHE A 274 18.22 5.16 -1.27
N PHE A 275 17.83 5.11 0.01
CA PHE A 275 18.09 6.21 0.95
C PHE A 275 18.88 5.82 2.20
N ARG A 276 18.95 4.53 2.55
CA ARG A 276 19.63 4.09 3.80
C ARG A 276 20.91 3.29 3.57
N GLU A 277 21.15 2.81 2.36
CA GLU A 277 22.44 2.23 1.99
C GLU A 277 23.51 3.31 1.87
N ASP A 278 24.61 3.14 2.62
CA ASP A 278 25.80 3.99 2.53
C ASP A 278 26.47 3.73 1.17
N VAL A 279 26.75 4.81 0.43
CA VAL A 279 27.24 4.82 -0.98
C VAL A 279 28.51 3.97 -1.20
N GLN A 280 29.17 3.50 -0.15
CA GLN A 280 30.42 2.75 -0.21
C GLN A 280 30.27 1.23 -0.22
N SER A 281 29.10 0.65 0.07
CA SER A 281 28.93 -0.80 0.06
C SER A 281 28.07 -1.24 -1.14
N ARG A 282 28.70 -1.91 -2.12
CA ARG A 282 28.05 -2.52 -3.30
C ARG A 282 27.25 -3.78 -2.89
N HIS A 283 26.39 -3.70 -1.89
CA HIS A 283 25.58 -4.85 -1.51
C HIS A 283 24.30 -4.92 -2.36
N PRO A 284 23.80 -6.13 -2.65
CA PRO A 284 22.47 -6.28 -3.23
C PRO A 284 21.44 -5.66 -2.27
N GLY A 285 20.45 -4.96 -2.82
CA GLY A 285 19.37 -4.37 -2.02
C GLY A 285 18.67 -5.38 -1.10
N PRO A 286 17.87 -4.93 -0.12
CA PRO A 286 17.39 -5.78 0.97
C PRO A 286 16.52 -6.94 0.49
N LEU A 287 15.75 -6.74 -0.59
CA LEU A 287 15.06 -7.83 -1.30
C LEU A 287 15.80 -8.19 -2.60
N PRO A 288 15.92 -9.49 -2.91
CA PRO A 288 16.27 -9.94 -4.25
C PRO A 288 15.30 -9.39 -5.30
N PHE A 289 15.82 -9.04 -6.48
CA PHE A 289 15.02 -8.44 -7.57
C PHE A 289 13.82 -9.31 -7.97
N TRP A 290 13.98 -10.64 -7.99
CA TRP A 290 12.88 -11.54 -8.33
C TRP A 290 11.77 -11.53 -7.27
N VAL A 291 12.09 -11.34 -5.99
CA VAL A 291 11.10 -11.21 -4.91
C VAL A 291 10.30 -9.95 -5.12
N GLU A 292 10.98 -8.82 -5.28
CA GLU A 292 10.38 -7.53 -5.58
C GLU A 292 9.45 -7.61 -6.81
N LEU A 293 9.97 -8.15 -7.92
CA LEU A 293 9.23 -8.30 -9.16
C LEU A 293 8.01 -9.20 -8.97
N SER A 294 8.16 -10.34 -8.29
CA SER A 294 7.05 -11.27 -8.06
C SER A 294 5.93 -10.63 -7.25
N LEU A 295 6.25 -9.88 -6.19
CA LEU A 295 5.27 -9.24 -5.31
C LEU A 295 4.55 -8.10 -6.04
N TYR A 296 5.29 -7.28 -6.79
CA TYR A 296 4.72 -6.15 -7.53
C TYR A 296 3.90 -6.61 -8.74
N ALA A 297 4.44 -7.52 -9.55
CA ALA A 297 3.79 -7.95 -10.78
C ALA A 297 2.50 -8.75 -10.54
N SER A 298 2.44 -9.56 -9.48
CA SER A 298 1.21 -10.30 -9.13
C SER A 298 0.20 -9.48 -8.34
N MET A 299 0.54 -8.26 -7.93
CA MET A 299 -0.34 -7.40 -7.13
C MET A 299 -1.74 -7.22 -7.73
N PRO A 300 -1.96 -7.09 -9.06
CA PRO A 300 -3.31 -7.00 -9.62
C PRO A 300 -4.19 -8.23 -9.33
N LEU A 301 -3.60 -9.41 -9.18
CA LEU A 301 -4.32 -10.63 -8.80
C LEU A 301 -4.91 -10.52 -7.39
N PHE A 302 -4.23 -9.78 -6.50
CA PHE A 302 -4.64 -9.62 -5.10
C PHE A 302 -5.42 -8.31 -4.87
N HIS A 303 -4.97 -7.20 -5.44
CA HIS A 303 -5.54 -5.88 -5.25
C HIS A 303 -5.04 -4.85 -6.28
N VAL A 304 -5.89 -4.52 -7.28
CA VAL A 304 -5.56 -3.60 -8.38
C VAL A 304 -5.24 -2.18 -7.89
N HIS A 305 -5.92 -1.66 -6.87
CA HIS A 305 -5.68 -0.31 -6.36
C HIS A 305 -4.27 -0.18 -5.74
N THR A 306 -3.81 -1.19 -5.01
CA THR A 306 -2.44 -1.19 -4.45
C THR A 306 -1.41 -1.26 -5.56
N PHE A 307 -1.67 -2.05 -6.61
CA PHE A 307 -0.82 -2.06 -7.80
C PHE A 307 -0.72 -0.68 -8.45
N LEU A 308 -1.85 0.03 -8.60
CA LEU A 308 -1.89 1.37 -9.17
C LEU A 308 -1.13 2.38 -8.30
N ALA A 309 -1.34 2.36 -6.99
CA ALA A 309 -0.61 3.21 -6.05
C ALA A 309 0.90 2.99 -6.12
N LEU A 310 1.36 1.73 -6.11
CA LEU A 310 2.77 1.38 -6.25
C LEU A 310 3.34 1.78 -7.63
N THR A 311 2.53 1.69 -8.68
CA THR A 311 2.91 2.13 -10.02
C THR A 311 3.12 3.64 -10.06
N ILE A 312 2.26 4.43 -9.42
CA ILE A 312 2.46 5.88 -9.26
C ILE A 312 3.77 6.16 -8.53
N VAL A 313 4.05 5.44 -7.42
CA VAL A 313 5.34 5.57 -6.70
C VAL A 313 6.53 5.28 -7.62
N LEU A 314 6.51 4.17 -8.36
CA LEU A 314 7.58 3.80 -9.29
C LEU A 314 7.75 4.82 -10.42
N ILE A 315 6.66 5.38 -10.95
CA ILE A 315 6.72 6.46 -11.95
C ILE A 315 7.42 7.68 -11.35
N PHE A 316 7.04 8.13 -10.15
CA PHE A 316 7.69 9.26 -9.48
C PHE A 316 9.17 9.02 -9.22
N LEU A 317 9.53 7.81 -8.75
CA LEU A 317 10.92 7.41 -8.59
C LEU A 317 11.67 7.42 -9.93
N PHE A 318 11.05 6.94 -11.00
CA PHE A 318 11.60 6.94 -12.36
C PHE A 318 11.88 8.35 -12.89
N ILE A 319 10.97 9.31 -12.66
CA ILE A 319 11.12 10.70 -13.16
C ILE A 319 11.89 11.63 -12.21
N SER A 320 12.24 11.17 -11.01
CA SER A 320 12.88 12.00 -9.97
C SER A 320 14.32 12.41 -10.31
N GLU A 321 15.06 11.57 -11.03
CA GLU A 321 16.45 11.81 -11.44
C GLU A 321 16.52 12.26 -12.92
N ARG A 322 17.44 13.17 -13.26
CA ARG A 322 17.56 13.70 -14.64
C ARG A 322 17.90 12.58 -15.61
N PRO A 323 17.26 12.53 -16.79
CA PRO A 323 17.60 11.59 -17.86
C PRO A 323 18.96 11.97 -18.46
N SER A 324 20.03 11.60 -17.76
CA SER A 324 21.41 11.73 -18.23
C SER A 324 21.61 10.98 -19.55
N GLU A 325 20.85 9.91 -19.79
CA GLU A 325 20.91 9.16 -21.04
C GLU A 325 20.37 9.96 -22.22
N LEU A 326 19.29 10.75 -22.05
CA LEU A 326 18.76 11.58 -23.13
C LEU A 326 19.75 12.68 -23.53
N LYS A 327 20.41 13.32 -22.56
CA LYS A 327 21.48 14.29 -22.85
C LYS A 327 22.65 13.63 -23.56
N PHE A 328 23.03 12.43 -23.14
CA PHE A 328 24.11 11.67 -23.77
C PHE A 328 23.74 11.27 -25.21
N ILE A 329 22.55 10.71 -25.44
CA ILE A 329 22.04 10.34 -26.77
C ILE A 329 21.96 11.59 -27.66
N VAL A 330 21.40 12.71 -27.16
CA VAL A 330 21.36 13.98 -27.90
C VAL A 330 22.78 14.46 -28.23
N ASN A 331 23.72 14.37 -27.29
CA ASN A 331 25.11 14.77 -27.53
C ASN A 331 25.80 13.86 -28.55
N VAL A 332 25.56 12.54 -28.53
CA VAL A 332 26.10 11.58 -29.51
C VAL A 332 25.49 11.79 -30.89
N VAL A 333 24.18 12.04 -30.98
CA VAL A 333 23.50 12.37 -32.23
C VAL A 333 24.04 13.69 -32.81
N ARG A 334 24.30 14.67 -31.93
CA ARG A 334 24.82 15.98 -32.32
C ARG A 334 26.30 15.96 -32.71
N SER A 335 27.10 15.04 -32.15
CA SER A 335 28.54 14.91 -32.45
C SER A 335 28.87 13.92 -33.57
N GLY A 336 28.03 12.91 -33.81
CA GLY A 336 28.36 11.79 -34.70
C GLY A 336 27.30 11.41 -35.75
N GLY A 337 26.18 12.14 -35.86
CA GLY A 337 25.11 11.84 -36.82
C GLY A 337 24.51 10.43 -36.64
N SER A 338 23.90 9.86 -37.70
CA SER A 338 23.33 8.50 -37.68
C SER A 338 24.37 7.39 -37.44
N THR A 339 25.63 7.64 -37.80
CA THR A 339 26.78 6.77 -37.56
C THR A 339 27.15 6.65 -36.07
N GLY A 340 26.93 7.70 -35.27
CA GLY A 340 27.18 7.69 -33.82
C GLY A 340 26.22 6.79 -33.05
N ILE A 341 24.96 6.67 -33.50
CA ILE A 341 23.98 5.73 -32.95
C ILE A 341 24.38 4.28 -33.29
N GLY A 342 24.80 4.03 -34.54
CA GLY A 342 25.29 2.71 -34.97
C GLY A 342 26.47 2.21 -34.13
N HIS A 343 27.42 3.11 -33.82
CA HIS A 343 28.56 2.81 -32.96
C HIS A 343 28.16 2.43 -31.52
N LEU A 344 27.14 3.09 -30.96
CA LEU A 344 26.60 2.81 -29.62
C LEU A 344 25.93 1.43 -29.51
N ILE A 345 25.28 1.00 -30.59
CA ILE A 345 24.66 -0.33 -30.70
C ILE A 345 25.74 -1.41 -30.83
N SER A 346 26.85 -1.11 -31.51
CA SER A 346 27.97 -2.03 -31.69
C SER A 346 28.94 -2.17 -30.50
N GLN A 347 28.89 -1.28 -29.49
CA GLN A 347 29.76 -1.33 -28.32
C GLN A 347 28.98 -1.39 -26.98
N PRO A 348 28.59 -2.60 -26.54
CA PRO A 348 27.84 -2.81 -25.29
C PRO A 348 28.58 -2.33 -24.02
N ALA A 349 29.91 -2.22 -24.07
CA ALA A 349 30.75 -1.83 -22.94
C ALA A 349 30.52 -0.39 -22.44
N MET A 350 29.97 0.50 -23.28
CA MET A 350 29.65 1.88 -22.90
C MET A 350 28.30 2.03 -22.17
N TRP A 351 27.42 1.03 -22.28
CA TRP A 351 26.08 1.09 -21.67
C TRP A 351 26.12 1.23 -20.15
N PRO A 352 26.95 0.50 -19.39
CA PRO A 352 27.02 0.63 -17.93
C PRO A 352 27.41 2.03 -17.45
N GLU A 353 28.20 2.80 -18.21
CA GLU A 353 28.58 4.17 -17.87
C GLU A 353 27.44 5.16 -18.09
N ILE A 354 26.62 4.96 -19.12
CA ILE A 354 25.43 5.79 -19.43
C ILE A 354 24.39 5.71 -18.30
N PHE A 355 24.24 4.53 -17.70
CA PHE A 355 23.26 4.28 -16.63
C PHE A 355 23.85 4.37 -15.21
N ARG A 356 25.05 4.96 -15.05
CA ARG A 356 25.75 5.03 -13.76
C ARG A 356 25.21 6.14 -12.85
N ASP A 357 24.69 7.22 -13.43
CA ASP A 357 24.38 8.46 -12.72
C ASP A 357 22.94 8.58 -12.20
N ALA A 358 22.10 7.54 -12.35
CA ALA A 358 20.70 7.55 -11.93
C ALA A 358 20.19 6.17 -11.46
N PRO A 359 20.67 5.69 -10.29
CA PRO A 359 20.36 4.35 -9.81
C PRO A 359 18.88 4.14 -9.47
N ILE A 360 18.17 5.19 -9.01
CA ILE A 360 16.74 5.11 -8.69
C ILE A 360 15.94 4.95 -9.98
N ARG A 361 16.19 5.82 -10.98
CA ARG A 361 15.50 5.73 -12.28
C ARG A 361 15.71 4.37 -12.92
N ARG A 362 16.97 3.91 -13.00
CA ARG A 362 17.30 2.65 -13.66
C ARG A 362 16.57 1.47 -13.02
N HIS A 363 16.57 1.41 -11.69
CA HIS A 363 15.90 0.33 -10.97
C HIS A 363 14.38 0.39 -11.16
N ALA A 364 13.76 1.56 -10.98
CA ALA A 364 12.33 1.73 -11.17
C ALA A 364 11.90 1.37 -12.61
N GLY A 365 12.67 1.80 -13.61
CA GLY A 365 12.46 1.44 -15.01
C GLY A 365 12.58 -0.06 -15.27
N ALA A 366 13.56 -0.73 -14.65
CA ALA A 366 13.72 -2.18 -14.77
C ALA A 366 12.55 -2.95 -14.15
N VAL A 367 12.05 -2.53 -12.97
CA VAL A 367 10.87 -3.12 -12.34
C VAL A 367 9.64 -2.93 -13.22
N LEU A 368 9.37 -1.72 -13.70
CA LEU A 368 8.23 -1.41 -14.57
C LEU A 368 8.28 -2.21 -15.87
N ALA A 369 9.44 -2.28 -16.52
CA ALA A 369 9.62 -3.02 -17.77
C ALA A 369 9.45 -4.54 -17.58
N ALA A 370 10.06 -5.10 -16.53
CA ALA A 370 9.96 -6.53 -16.23
C ALA A 370 8.55 -6.94 -15.77
N ALA A 371 7.84 -6.04 -15.09
CA ALA A 371 6.49 -6.29 -14.59
C ALA A 371 5.42 -6.11 -15.67
N LEU A 372 5.71 -5.45 -16.80
CA LEU A 372 4.72 -5.11 -17.82
C LEU A 372 3.90 -6.33 -18.25
N LEU A 373 4.55 -7.37 -18.78
CA LEU A 373 3.86 -8.57 -19.25
C LEU A 373 3.09 -9.31 -18.12
N PRO A 374 3.73 -9.70 -16.99
CA PRO A 374 3.02 -10.44 -15.95
C PRO A 374 1.91 -9.62 -15.29
N ALA A 375 2.12 -8.33 -15.01
CA ALA A 375 1.08 -7.50 -14.40
C ALA A 375 -0.09 -7.28 -15.37
N THR A 376 0.18 -7.01 -16.66
CA THR A 376 -0.87 -6.91 -17.68
C THR A 376 -1.66 -8.21 -17.79
N PHE A 377 -1.03 -9.38 -17.68
CA PHE A 377 -1.74 -10.66 -17.65
C PHE A 377 -2.71 -10.76 -16.47
N PHE A 378 -2.30 -10.38 -15.26
CA PHE A 378 -3.21 -10.41 -14.10
C PHE A 378 -4.31 -9.36 -14.17
N VAL A 379 -4.04 -8.16 -14.68
CA VAL A 379 -5.07 -7.16 -14.96
C VAL A 379 -6.05 -7.71 -16.00
N TRP A 380 -5.56 -8.27 -17.10
CA TRP A 380 -6.38 -8.88 -18.15
C TRP A 380 -7.31 -9.96 -17.57
N LEU A 381 -6.83 -10.85 -16.70
CA LEU A 381 -7.68 -11.85 -16.04
C LEU A 381 -8.75 -11.21 -15.13
N THR A 382 -8.33 -10.33 -14.23
CA THR A 382 -9.22 -9.75 -13.19
C THR A 382 -10.21 -8.73 -13.74
N THR A 383 -10.05 -8.30 -14.99
CA THR A 383 -10.91 -7.34 -15.67
C THR A 383 -11.80 -7.98 -16.75
N ASP A 384 -11.90 -9.31 -16.78
CA ASP A 384 -12.58 -10.03 -17.88
C ASP A 384 -12.04 -9.58 -19.24
N HIS A 385 -10.75 -9.76 -19.44
CA HIS A 385 -10.05 -9.44 -20.67
C HIS A 385 -10.18 -7.96 -21.10
N PHE A 386 -10.18 -7.04 -20.14
CA PHE A 386 -10.45 -5.61 -20.30
C PHE A 386 -11.90 -5.25 -20.67
N HIS A 387 -12.86 -6.18 -20.54
CA HIS A 387 -14.29 -5.90 -20.74
C HIS A 387 -15.01 -5.30 -19.51
N ALA A 388 -14.36 -5.26 -18.34
CA ALA A 388 -14.88 -4.49 -17.21
C ALA A 388 -15.01 -3.01 -17.63
N ALA A 389 -16.26 -2.54 -17.80
CA ALA A 389 -16.56 -1.16 -18.20
C ALA A 389 -15.83 -0.16 -17.29
N SER A 390 -15.24 0.86 -17.92
CA SER A 390 -14.29 1.86 -17.40
C SER A 390 -14.03 1.78 -15.89
N MET A 391 -12.98 1.06 -15.49
CA MET A 391 -12.42 1.21 -14.15
C MET A 391 -12.12 2.67 -13.84
N LEU A 392 -11.79 3.48 -14.87
CA LEU A 392 -11.45 4.88 -14.71
C LEU A 392 -12.57 5.78 -15.23
N GLN A 393 -13.18 6.54 -14.33
CA GLN A 393 -14.16 7.56 -14.65
C GLN A 393 -13.76 8.89 -14.00
N TRP A 394 -13.88 9.99 -14.75
CA TRP A 394 -13.69 11.32 -14.18
C TRP A 394 -14.82 11.61 -13.18
N HIS A 395 -14.45 11.81 -11.91
CA HIS A 395 -15.39 12.00 -10.81
C HIS A 395 -14.75 12.91 -9.73
N PRO A 396 -14.67 14.23 -9.97
CA PRO A 396 -14.08 15.16 -9.03
C PRO A 396 -14.96 15.30 -7.78
N GLY A 397 -14.35 15.32 -6.60
CA GLY A 397 -15.10 15.46 -5.34
C GLY A 397 -15.15 14.19 -4.50
N TRP A 398 -14.51 13.11 -4.94
CA TRP A 398 -14.55 11.79 -4.30
C TRP A 398 -15.99 11.30 -4.09
N VAL A 399 -16.55 11.38 -2.89
CA VAL A 399 -17.94 10.97 -2.55
C VAL A 399 -18.82 12.14 -2.11
N GLN A 400 -18.36 13.38 -2.29
CA GLN A 400 -19.11 14.58 -1.85
C GLN A 400 -20.46 14.74 -2.56
N ASP A 401 -20.55 14.25 -3.79
CA ASP A 401 -21.76 14.35 -4.62
C ASP A 401 -22.70 13.14 -4.50
N SER A 402 -22.31 12.11 -3.74
CA SER A 402 -23.16 10.93 -3.51
C SER A 402 -24.30 11.27 -2.56
N GLU A 403 -25.55 10.95 -2.95
CA GLU A 403 -26.76 11.28 -2.21
C GLU A 403 -26.72 10.81 -0.75
N ASP A 404 -26.09 9.66 -0.48
CA ASP A 404 -25.95 9.13 0.88
C ASP A 404 -25.00 9.98 1.76
N PHE A 405 -24.00 10.66 1.18
CA PHE A 405 -22.92 11.36 1.91
C PHE A 405 -22.99 12.89 1.85
N ALA A 406 -23.93 13.45 1.09
CA ALA A 406 -24.06 14.89 0.86
C ALA A 406 -24.56 15.68 2.10
N ALA A 407 -25.19 15.02 3.07
CA ALA A 407 -25.71 15.68 4.27
C ALA A 407 -24.62 15.81 5.37
N PRO A 408 -24.39 17.02 5.93
CA PRO A 408 -23.33 17.23 6.91
C PRO A 408 -23.68 16.63 8.28
N PHE A 409 -22.79 15.79 8.83
CA PHE A 409 -22.94 15.18 10.17
C PHE A 409 -23.01 16.23 11.30
N PHE A 410 -22.30 17.36 11.16
CA PHE A 410 -22.41 18.51 12.05
C PHE A 410 -22.31 19.81 11.26
N ARG A 411 -22.89 20.89 11.79
CA ARG A 411 -22.82 22.22 11.19
C ARG A 411 -21.83 23.12 11.94
N ILE A 412 -20.93 23.76 11.19
CA ILE A 412 -19.94 24.72 11.69
C ILE A 412 -20.45 26.15 11.44
N GLY A 413 -20.58 26.93 12.51
CA GLY A 413 -20.69 28.40 12.47
C GLY A 413 -22.12 28.98 12.63
N PRO A 414 -22.23 30.25 13.06
CA PRO A 414 -23.52 30.91 13.20
C PRO A 414 -24.08 31.27 11.82
N VAL A 415 -25.39 31.12 11.64
CA VAL A 415 -26.10 31.48 10.41
C VAL A 415 -25.96 32.99 10.10
N ASN A 416 -25.67 33.81 11.13
CA ASN A 416 -25.65 35.27 11.08
C ASN A 416 -24.33 35.84 11.64
N PHE A 417 -23.44 36.32 10.77
CA PHE A 417 -22.36 37.23 11.17
C PHE A 417 -22.93 38.65 11.29
N SER A 418 -22.64 39.39 12.36
CA SER A 418 -23.08 40.80 12.44
C SER A 418 -22.23 41.64 11.47
N THR A 419 -22.90 42.19 10.45
CA THR A 419 -22.27 42.97 9.38
C THR A 419 -22.34 44.46 9.66
N SER A 420 -21.26 45.05 10.14
CA SER A 420 -21.05 46.52 10.08
C SER A 420 -20.53 47.00 8.72
N SER A 421 -20.34 46.09 7.74
CA SER A 421 -20.06 46.43 6.33
C SER A 421 -20.94 45.58 5.40
N PRO A 422 -21.89 46.18 4.65
CA PRO A 422 -22.92 45.45 3.92
C PRO A 422 -22.40 44.68 2.69
N VAL A 423 -21.32 45.13 2.04
CA VAL A 423 -20.80 44.48 0.82
C VAL A 423 -19.73 43.44 1.14
N PHE A 424 -18.77 43.79 2.00
CA PHE A 424 -17.69 42.88 2.39
C PHE A 424 -18.22 41.73 3.27
N GLY A 425 -19.16 42.03 4.17
CA GLY A 425 -19.80 41.03 5.03
C GLY A 425 -20.64 40.01 4.26
N TRP A 426 -21.39 40.45 3.24
CA TRP A 426 -22.19 39.55 2.40
C TRP A 426 -21.32 38.59 1.58
N ALA A 427 -20.26 39.09 0.94
CA ALA A 427 -19.35 38.26 0.17
C ALA A 427 -18.63 37.23 1.06
N LEU A 428 -18.12 37.67 2.22
CA LEU A 428 -17.52 36.77 3.21
C LEU A 428 -18.50 35.73 3.73
N GLN A 429 -19.75 36.12 4.04
CA GLN A 429 -20.77 35.20 4.51
C GLN A 429 -21.16 34.19 3.42
N LYS A 430 -21.27 34.62 2.16
CA LYS A 430 -21.54 33.74 1.03
C LYS A 430 -20.40 32.76 0.79
N THR A 431 -19.14 33.23 0.82
CA THR A 431 -17.96 32.35 0.71
C THR A 431 -17.84 31.40 1.91
N TRP A 432 -18.14 31.88 3.11
CA TRP A 432 -18.13 31.08 4.33
C TRP A 432 -19.19 29.99 4.28
N ASN A 433 -20.46 30.35 4.08
CA ASN A 433 -21.57 29.40 4.07
C ASN A 433 -21.59 28.49 2.83
N GLY A 434 -21.13 29.00 1.68
CA GLY A 434 -21.21 28.28 0.41
C GLY A 434 -20.01 27.39 0.09
N VAL A 435 -18.84 27.66 0.66
CA VAL A 435 -17.59 26.95 0.29
C VAL A 435 -16.82 26.49 1.51
N ILE A 436 -16.51 27.39 2.44
CA ILE A 436 -15.61 27.08 3.55
C ILE A 436 -16.27 26.13 4.55
N ALA A 437 -17.45 26.49 5.07
CA ALA A 437 -18.14 25.70 6.08
C ALA A 437 -18.48 24.28 5.58
N PRO A 438 -19.04 24.07 4.38
CA PRO A 438 -19.27 22.72 3.85
C PRO A 438 -17.99 21.90 3.71
N ALA A 439 -16.89 22.51 3.23
CA ALA A 439 -15.61 21.82 3.11
C ALA A 439 -15.07 21.37 4.48
N PHE A 440 -15.06 22.25 5.48
CA PHE A 440 -14.62 21.87 6.83
C PHE A 440 -15.54 20.82 7.47
N GLN A 441 -16.85 20.91 7.25
CA GLN A 441 -17.80 19.91 7.74
C GLN A 441 -17.50 18.53 7.15
N PHE A 442 -17.29 18.43 5.84
CA PHE A 442 -16.94 17.16 5.21
C PHE A 442 -15.58 16.63 5.70
N TRP A 443 -14.52 17.43 5.56
CA TRP A 443 -13.16 16.95 5.83
C TRP A 443 -12.88 16.68 7.31
N LEU A 444 -13.40 17.48 8.24
CA LEU A 444 -13.24 17.21 9.67
C LEU A 444 -14.12 16.06 10.16
N THR A 445 -15.34 15.90 9.63
CA THR A 445 -16.18 14.73 9.97
C THR A 445 -15.47 13.43 9.64
N ASN A 446 -14.81 13.39 8.48
CA ASN A 446 -14.25 12.18 7.90
C ASN A 446 -12.81 11.91 8.34
N PHE A 447 -11.96 12.94 8.35
CA PHE A 447 -10.52 12.81 8.63
C PHE A 447 -10.08 13.55 9.90
N GLY A 448 -10.95 14.37 10.49
CA GLY A 448 -10.65 15.12 11.70
C GLY A 448 -9.39 15.97 11.61
N VAL A 449 -8.61 15.98 12.69
CA VAL A 449 -7.40 16.81 12.79
C VAL A 449 -6.25 16.34 11.89
N TRP A 450 -6.40 15.20 11.21
CA TRP A 450 -5.38 14.70 10.28
C TRP A 450 -5.17 15.65 9.10
N VAL A 451 -6.22 16.32 8.61
CA VAL A 451 -6.11 17.25 7.47
C VAL A 451 -5.16 18.42 7.76
N PRO A 452 -5.36 19.24 8.80
CA PRO A 452 -4.44 20.33 9.10
C PRO A 452 -3.04 19.82 9.46
N LEU A 453 -2.92 18.67 10.12
CA LEU A 453 -1.63 18.07 10.46
C LEU A 453 -0.84 17.67 9.20
N VAL A 454 -1.49 17.00 8.25
CA VAL A 454 -0.88 16.60 6.97
C VAL A 454 -0.44 17.82 6.17
N LEU A 455 -1.27 18.86 6.09
CA LEU A 455 -0.91 20.11 5.41
C LEU A 455 0.31 20.78 6.05
N ALA A 456 0.38 20.82 7.39
CA ALA A 456 1.54 21.36 8.10
C ALA A 456 2.81 20.54 7.82
N LEU A 457 2.70 19.20 7.80
CA LEU A 457 3.83 18.31 7.49
C LEU A 457 4.30 18.43 6.04
N ILE A 458 3.38 18.60 5.09
CA ILE A 458 3.72 18.90 3.68
C ILE A 458 4.50 20.20 3.60
N GLY A 459 3.98 21.27 4.22
CA GLY A 459 4.65 22.57 4.26
C GLY A 459 6.06 22.48 4.86
N TRP A 460 6.21 21.71 5.93
CA TRP A 460 7.49 21.46 6.58
C TRP A 460 8.49 20.71 5.68
N CYS A 461 8.06 19.65 5.01
CA CYS A 461 8.91 18.88 4.09
C CYS A 461 9.35 19.75 2.90
N CYS A 462 8.42 20.50 2.30
CA CYS A 462 8.72 21.44 1.22
C CYS A 462 9.72 22.52 1.66
N TRP A 463 9.53 23.10 2.85
CA TRP A 463 10.46 24.08 3.42
C TRP A 463 11.86 23.50 3.63
N ARG A 464 11.97 22.27 4.15
CA ARG A 464 13.25 21.57 4.32
C ARG A 464 13.94 21.30 3.00
N ALA A 465 13.21 20.82 2.00
CA ALA A 465 13.74 20.56 0.67
C ALA A 465 14.26 21.85 0.00
N TRP A 466 13.52 22.95 0.16
CA TRP A 466 13.94 24.27 -0.32
C TRP A 466 15.18 24.79 0.40
N LYS A 467 15.22 24.71 1.74
CA LYS A 467 16.39 25.09 2.55
C LYS A 467 17.64 24.27 2.23
N ALA A 468 17.47 22.99 1.89
CA ALA A 468 18.56 22.11 1.45
C ALA A 468 19.03 22.40 0.01
N GLY A 469 18.39 23.32 -0.71
CA GLY A 469 18.74 23.67 -2.08
C GLY A 469 18.44 22.54 -3.08
N TRP A 470 17.53 21.61 -2.76
CA TRP A 470 17.18 20.53 -3.66
C TRP A 470 16.50 21.08 -4.92
N ARG A 471 16.83 20.48 -6.07
CA ARG A 471 16.27 20.81 -7.39
C ARG A 471 15.88 19.53 -8.11
N TRP A 472 14.79 19.60 -8.86
CA TRP A 472 14.30 18.47 -9.66
C TRP A 472 15.40 17.90 -10.56
N GLY A 473 15.46 16.57 -10.60
CA GLY A 473 16.44 15.81 -11.38
C GLY A 473 17.73 15.48 -10.61
N ASN A 474 17.98 16.09 -9.46
CA ASN A 474 18.95 15.55 -8.50
C ASN A 474 18.26 14.51 -7.61
N LYS A 475 19.02 13.60 -7.01
CA LYS A 475 18.50 12.62 -6.04
C LYS A 475 17.58 13.30 -5.03
N PRO A 476 16.29 12.92 -4.94
CA PRO A 476 15.34 13.56 -4.02
C PRO A 476 15.70 13.29 -2.55
N PRO A 477 15.36 14.20 -1.63
CA PRO A 477 15.27 13.87 -0.22
C PRO A 477 14.30 12.69 -0.01
N GLU A 478 14.59 11.82 0.97
CA GLU A 478 13.79 10.62 1.27
C GLU A 478 12.31 10.95 1.50
N ASP A 479 12.03 11.99 2.29
CA ASP A 479 10.68 12.47 2.58
C ASP A 479 9.95 12.92 1.32
N ILE A 480 10.60 13.71 0.46
CA ILE A 480 10.01 14.18 -0.81
C ILE A 480 9.74 13.03 -1.78
N ALA A 481 10.63 12.03 -1.82
CA ALA A 481 10.52 10.89 -2.74
C ALA A 481 9.24 10.07 -2.53
N PHE A 482 8.74 9.99 -1.29
CA PHE A 482 7.49 9.30 -0.97
C PHE A 482 6.30 10.25 -0.77
N LEU A 483 6.54 11.50 -0.38
CA LEU A 483 5.47 12.48 -0.18
C LEU A 483 4.81 12.89 -1.50
N LEU A 484 5.59 13.15 -2.54
CA LEU A 484 5.06 13.55 -3.85
C LEU A 484 4.12 12.49 -4.47
N PRO A 485 4.51 11.20 -4.56
CA PRO A 485 3.57 10.19 -5.05
C PRO A 485 2.38 10.01 -4.10
N ALA A 486 2.52 10.15 -2.79
CA ALA A 486 1.38 10.08 -1.87
C ALA A 486 0.34 11.19 -2.14
N ILE A 487 0.80 12.44 -2.38
CA ILE A 487 -0.08 13.54 -2.79
C ILE A 487 -0.72 13.23 -4.15
N ALA A 488 0.04 12.70 -5.11
CA ALA A 488 -0.49 12.34 -6.43
C ALA A 488 -1.55 11.24 -6.35
N ILE A 489 -1.33 10.21 -5.53
CA ILE A 489 -2.30 9.12 -5.28
C ILE A 489 -3.58 9.69 -4.66
N PHE A 490 -3.46 10.56 -3.66
CA PHE A 490 -4.60 11.21 -3.03
C PHE A 490 -5.39 12.06 -4.04
N ILE A 491 -4.72 12.91 -4.83
CA ILE A 491 -5.35 13.74 -5.87
C ILE A 491 -6.02 12.84 -6.91
N PHE A 492 -5.35 11.76 -7.33
CA PHE A 492 -5.89 10.83 -8.30
C PHE A 492 -7.15 10.14 -7.78
N GLY A 493 -7.14 9.60 -6.55
CA GLY A 493 -8.33 9.01 -5.92
C GLY A 493 -9.43 10.04 -5.60
N PHE A 494 -9.10 11.33 -5.53
CA PHE A 494 -10.07 12.40 -5.36
C PHE A 494 -10.76 12.83 -6.67
N LEU A 495 -10.07 12.69 -7.80
CA LEU A 495 -10.51 13.17 -9.11
C LEU A 495 -11.02 12.06 -10.04
N VAL A 496 -10.57 10.82 -9.83
CA VAL A 496 -10.80 9.70 -10.74
C VAL A 496 -11.39 8.55 -9.95
N GLN A 497 -12.62 8.18 -10.27
CA GLN A 497 -13.25 6.95 -9.82
C GLN A 497 -12.52 5.76 -10.44
N THR A 498 -12.12 4.81 -9.61
CA THR A 498 -11.28 3.65 -9.99
C THR A 498 -12.01 2.30 -9.89
N ALA A 499 -13.27 2.33 -9.44
CA ALA A 499 -14.15 1.19 -9.40
C ALA A 499 -15.62 1.63 -9.50
N PRO A 500 -16.57 0.71 -9.76
CA PRO A 500 -17.99 1.04 -9.93
C PRO A 500 -18.67 1.70 -8.73
N TRP A 501 -18.11 1.55 -7.53
CA TRP A 501 -18.67 2.09 -6.29
C TRP A 501 -17.84 3.29 -5.82
N ASP A 502 -18.47 4.41 -5.49
CA ASP A 502 -17.75 5.65 -5.19
C ASP A 502 -16.83 5.54 -3.95
N TRP A 503 -17.19 4.69 -2.99
CA TRP A 503 -16.38 4.44 -1.79
C TRP A 503 -15.15 3.57 -2.07
N ASP A 504 -15.06 2.87 -3.21
CA ASP A 504 -13.92 2.00 -3.51
C ASP A 504 -12.62 2.77 -3.74
N ASN A 505 -12.71 4.06 -4.08
CA ASN A 505 -11.53 4.94 -4.12
C ASN A 505 -10.82 5.07 -2.77
N LEU A 506 -11.50 4.77 -1.66
CA LEU A 506 -10.88 4.71 -0.33
C LEU A 506 -9.73 3.69 -0.31
N LYS A 507 -9.79 2.65 -1.14
CA LYS A 507 -8.73 1.64 -1.30
C LYS A 507 -7.42 2.21 -1.84
N LEU A 508 -7.46 3.32 -2.59
CA LEU A 508 -6.26 4.03 -3.06
C LEU A 508 -5.72 5.01 -2.03
N ILE A 509 -6.59 5.56 -1.19
CA ILE A 509 -6.22 6.54 -0.16
C ILE A 509 -5.53 5.85 1.04
N ILE A 510 -5.89 4.59 1.31
CA ILE A 510 -5.18 3.69 2.24
C ILE A 510 -3.77 3.41 1.73
#